data_AF-A0A7V9H954-F1
#
_entry.id   AF-A0A7V9H954-F1
#
_cell.length_a   1.000
_cell.length_b   1.000
_cell.length_c   1.000
_cell.angle_alpha   90.00
_cell.angle_beta   90.00
_cell.angle_gamma   90.00
#
_symmetry.space_group_name_H-M   'P 1'
#
loop_
_entity.id
_entity.type
_entity.pdbx_description
1 polymer ?
#
loop_
_entity_poly.entity_id
_entity_poly.type
_entity_poly.pdbx_seq_one_letter_code
_entity_poly.pdbx_strand_id
1 'polypeptide(L)'
;LYNVYNALGAAALCLSLGVGLADVVAGLGAVAPAFGRAETVELSGRPMSILLVKNPAGANEVLRTLALEGGELDLFGVLNDGIADGRDVSWVWDADWELLAPLVRRMTCSGTRAAELGLRLKYAGVDPERLSVVEDLADGLDDALASGSGPLYVVPTYTALLELRGLLSRRGAAKEYWR
;
A
#
# COMPACT_ATOMS: atom_id res chain seq x y z
N LEU A 1 -9.64 -9.99 0.15
CA LEU A 1 -10.85 -10.74 -0.28
C LEU A 1 -11.17 -10.53 -1.77
N TYR A 2 -11.07 -9.32 -2.31
CA TYR A 2 -11.57 -8.99 -3.66
C TYR A 2 -11.00 -9.85 -4.81
N ASN A 3 -9.73 -10.29 -4.75
CA ASN A 3 -9.15 -11.16 -5.78
C ASN A 3 -9.75 -12.57 -5.81
N VAL A 4 -10.38 -13.01 -4.72
CA VAL A 4 -11.12 -14.28 -4.70
C VAL A 4 -12.32 -14.19 -5.65
N TYR A 5 -13.02 -13.04 -5.71
CA TYR A 5 -14.11 -12.84 -6.66
C TYR A 5 -13.62 -12.82 -8.11
N ASN A 6 -12.47 -12.22 -8.39
CA ASN A 6 -11.86 -12.25 -9.72
C ASN A 6 -11.50 -13.69 -10.13
N ALA A 7 -10.87 -14.44 -9.23
CA ALA A 7 -10.51 -15.84 -9.46
C ALA A 7 -11.75 -16.72 -9.65
N LEU A 8 -12.80 -16.51 -8.85
CA LEU A 8 -14.07 -17.21 -8.97
C LEU A 8 -14.77 -16.90 -10.29
N GLY A 9 -14.79 -15.63 -10.71
CA GLY A 9 -15.34 -15.22 -12.00
C GLY A 9 -14.60 -15.88 -13.18
N ALA A 10 -13.28 -15.89 -13.14
CA ALA A 10 -12.46 -16.59 -14.14
C ALA A 10 -12.71 -18.10 -14.14
N ALA A 11 -12.75 -18.73 -12.96
CA ALA A 11 -13.04 -20.15 -12.82
C ALA A 11 -14.43 -20.52 -13.36
N ALA A 12 -15.46 -19.75 -13.00
CA ALA A 12 -16.82 -19.96 -13.46
C ALA A 12 -16.93 -19.87 -14.99
N LEU A 13 -16.26 -18.89 -15.61
CA LEU A 13 -16.20 -18.77 -17.06
C LEU A 13 -15.52 -19.98 -17.71
N CYS A 14 -14.33 -20.37 -17.24
CA CYS A 14 -13.61 -21.52 -17.78
C CYS A 14 -14.44 -22.82 -17.67
N LEU A 15 -15.07 -23.05 -16.52
CA LEU A 15 -15.96 -24.20 -16.32
C LEU A 15 -17.16 -24.17 -17.27
N SER A 16 -17.77 -22.99 -17.51
CA SER A 16 -18.89 -22.84 -18.45
C SER A 16 -18.51 -23.11 -19.91
N LEU A 17 -17.23 -22.91 -20.26
CA LEU A 17 -16.66 -23.22 -21.57
C LEU A 17 -16.20 -24.68 -21.70
N GLY A 18 -16.40 -25.50 -20.67
CA GLY A 18 -16.03 -26.92 -20.67
C GLY A 18 -14.57 -27.22 -20.33
N VAL A 19 -13.81 -26.26 -19.80
CA VAL A 19 -12.46 -26.50 -19.27
C VAL A 19 -12.56 -27.35 -17.99
N GLY A 20 -11.72 -28.37 -17.87
CA GLY A 20 -11.71 -29.24 -16.69
C GLY A 20 -11.28 -28.49 -15.42
N LEU A 21 -11.86 -28.85 -14.27
CA LEU A 21 -11.53 -28.22 -12.99
C LEU A 21 -10.03 -28.29 -12.66
N ALA A 22 -9.36 -29.40 -13.01
CA ALA A 22 -7.92 -29.55 -12.79
C ALA A 22 -7.10 -28.51 -13.56
N ASP A 23 -7.48 -28.22 -14.81
CA ASP A 23 -6.81 -27.21 -15.64
C ASP A 23 -7.08 -25.79 -15.11
N VAL A 24 -8.28 -25.53 -14.61
CA VAL A 24 -8.62 -24.25 -13.95
C VAL A 24 -7.76 -24.03 -12.70
N VAL A 25 -7.62 -25.05 -11.85
CA VAL A 25 -6.78 -24.99 -10.65
C VAL A 25 -5.32 -24.76 -11.03
N ALA A 26 -4.80 -25.50 -12.01
CA ALA A 26 -3.44 -25.34 -12.49
C ALA A 26 -3.20 -23.93 -13.06
N GLY A 27 -4.14 -23.42 -13.86
CA GLY A 27 -4.10 -22.07 -14.42
C GLY A 27 -4.08 -20.98 -13.34
N LEU A 28 -4.98 -21.06 -12.36
CA LEU A 28 -5.01 -20.12 -11.23
C LEU A 28 -3.72 -20.18 -10.40
N GLY A 29 -3.16 -21.37 -10.19
CA GLY A 29 -1.89 -21.55 -9.48
C GLY A 29 -0.67 -21.00 -10.21
N ALA A 30 -0.74 -20.86 -11.54
CA ALA A 30 0.33 -20.31 -12.37
C ALA A 30 0.25 -18.79 -12.56
N VAL A 31 -0.84 -18.13 -12.13
CA VAL A 31 -0.98 -16.68 -12.27
C VAL A 31 0.02 -15.96 -11.37
N ALA A 32 0.92 -15.20 -11.99
CA ALA A 32 1.74 -14.23 -11.29
C ALA A 32 0.94 -12.95 -11.01
N PRO A 33 1.19 -12.24 -9.89
CA PRO A 33 0.58 -10.94 -9.64
C PRO A 33 0.80 -9.99 -10.82
N ALA A 34 -0.29 -9.43 -11.35
CA ALA A 34 -0.18 -8.33 -12.30
C ALA A 34 0.45 -7.12 -11.59
N PHE A 35 1.33 -6.42 -12.32
CA PHE A 35 2.06 -5.22 -11.95
C PHE A 35 1.38 -4.30 -10.92
N GLY A 36 2.16 -3.81 -9.94
CA GLY A 36 1.74 -2.76 -9.01
C GLY A 36 0.85 -3.20 -7.85
N ARG A 37 0.64 -4.51 -7.67
CA ARG A 37 -0.06 -5.08 -6.51
C ARG A 37 0.95 -5.78 -5.59
N ALA A 38 1.23 -5.16 -4.44
CA ALA A 38 2.18 -5.67 -3.44
C ALA A 38 3.58 -5.92 -4.01
N GLU A 39 4.17 -4.88 -4.62
CA GLU A 39 5.60 -4.91 -5.01
C GLU A 39 6.44 -4.84 -3.73
N THR A 40 7.29 -5.85 -3.49
CA THR A 40 8.29 -5.81 -2.41
C THR A 40 9.65 -5.53 -3.02
N VAL A 41 10.34 -4.51 -2.51
CA VAL A 41 11.72 -4.16 -2.87
C VAL A 41 12.60 -4.16 -1.63
N GLU A 42 13.89 -4.45 -1.80
CA GLU A 42 14.87 -4.32 -0.73
C GLU A 42 15.44 -2.90 -0.75
N LEU A 43 15.34 -2.20 0.37
CA LEU A 43 15.92 -0.86 0.53
C LEU A 43 16.54 -0.72 1.91
N SER A 44 17.80 -0.28 1.98
CA SER A 44 18.54 -0.12 3.24
C SER A 44 18.58 -1.39 4.11
N GLY A 45 18.58 -2.58 3.48
CA GLY A 45 18.58 -3.87 4.16
C GLY A 45 17.24 -4.25 4.81
N ARG A 46 16.15 -3.56 4.44
CA ARG A 46 14.79 -3.83 4.90
C ARG A 46 13.89 -4.18 3.70
N PRO A 47 13.02 -5.20 3.82
CA PRO A 47 11.98 -5.43 2.84
C PRO A 47 10.94 -4.31 2.94
N MET A 48 10.60 -3.72 1.79
CA MET A 48 9.62 -2.65 1.69
C MET A 48 8.49 -3.08 0.74
N SER A 49 7.29 -3.24 1.29
CA SER A 49 6.09 -3.66 0.53
C SER A 49 5.23 -2.46 0.19
N ILE A 50 4.93 -2.28 -1.10
CA ILE A 50 4.19 -1.13 -1.63
C ILE A 50 2.76 -1.54 -1.98
N LEU A 51 1.79 -0.89 -1.32
CA LEU A 51 0.37 -1.24 -1.31
C LEU A 51 -0.48 -0.04 -1.75
N LEU A 52 -0.75 0.04 -3.05
CA LEU A 52 -1.51 1.13 -3.67
C LEU A 52 -2.95 1.23 -3.12
N VAL A 53 -3.35 2.44 -2.73
CA VAL A 53 -4.73 2.76 -2.32
C VAL A 53 -5.27 3.92 -3.17
N LYS A 54 -6.57 3.87 -3.48
CA LYS A 54 -7.22 4.87 -4.36
C LYS A 54 -8.60 5.32 -3.88
N ASN A 55 -9.21 4.57 -2.98
CA ASN A 55 -10.56 4.77 -2.50
C ASN A 55 -10.76 3.98 -1.20
N PRO A 56 -11.87 4.20 -0.46
CA PRO A 56 -12.08 3.60 0.85
C PRO A 56 -12.10 2.06 0.79
N ALA A 57 -12.80 1.48 -0.20
CA ALA A 57 -12.90 0.04 -0.34
C ALA A 57 -11.53 -0.63 -0.58
N GLY A 58 -10.71 -0.06 -1.48
CA GLY A 58 -9.37 -0.55 -1.75
C GLY A 58 -8.42 -0.37 -0.56
N ALA A 59 -8.53 0.76 0.14
CA ALA A 59 -7.78 0.98 1.36
C ALA A 59 -8.15 -0.05 2.43
N ASN A 60 -9.43 -0.28 2.70
CA ASN A 60 -9.87 -1.22 3.73
C ASN A 60 -9.39 -2.65 3.45
N GLU A 61 -9.29 -3.07 2.19
CA GLU A 61 -8.70 -4.37 1.85
C GLU A 61 -7.19 -4.42 2.18
N VAL A 62 -6.45 -3.33 1.93
CA VAL A 62 -5.03 -3.22 2.31
C VAL A 62 -4.87 -3.23 3.83
N LEU A 63 -5.66 -2.42 4.56
CA LEU A 63 -5.62 -2.34 6.01
C LEU A 63 -5.94 -3.68 6.67
N ARG A 64 -6.96 -4.40 6.18
CA ARG A 64 -7.27 -5.76 6.67
C ARG A 64 -6.15 -6.76 6.40
N THR A 65 -5.43 -6.61 5.28
CA THR A 65 -4.30 -7.48 4.98
C THR A 65 -3.16 -7.22 5.95
N LEU A 66 -2.82 -5.95 6.20
CA LEU A 66 -1.79 -5.55 7.16
C LEU A 66 -2.11 -5.98 8.59
N ALA A 67 -3.39 -5.93 8.98
CA ALA A 67 -3.84 -6.41 10.30
C ALA A 67 -3.61 -7.92 10.52
N LEU A 68 -3.44 -8.71 9.44
CA LEU A 68 -3.18 -10.15 9.52
C LEU A 68 -1.69 -10.52 9.59
N GLU A 69 -0.77 -9.60 9.27
CA GLU A 69 0.69 -9.85 9.32
C GLU A 69 1.14 -10.20 10.75
N GLY A 70 0.44 -9.67 11.76
CA GLY A 70 0.71 -9.89 13.17
C GLY A 70 1.88 -9.05 13.69
N GLY A 71 1.78 -8.60 14.94
CA GLY A 71 2.81 -7.78 15.57
C GLY A 71 2.71 -6.28 15.26
N GLU A 72 3.79 -5.58 15.55
CA GLU A 72 3.92 -4.14 15.40
C GLU A 72 4.33 -3.75 13.96
N LEU A 73 3.71 -2.71 13.40
CA LEU A 73 3.83 -2.30 12.00
C LEU A 73 4.59 -0.98 11.86
N ASP A 74 5.51 -0.95 10.89
CA ASP A 74 6.10 0.28 10.35
C ASP A 74 5.38 0.69 9.08
N LEU A 75 4.74 1.85 9.11
CA LEU A 75 3.90 2.35 8.04
C LEU A 75 4.48 3.64 7.44
N PHE A 76 4.47 3.72 6.12
CA PHE A 76 4.76 4.95 5.38
C PHE A 76 3.58 5.28 4.47
N GLY A 77 2.73 6.20 4.89
CA GLY A 77 1.58 6.64 4.11
C GLY A 77 1.90 7.86 3.26
N VAL A 78 1.57 7.81 1.97
CA VAL A 78 1.82 8.94 1.05
C VAL A 78 0.51 9.34 0.37
N LEU A 79 -0.03 10.49 0.74
CA LEU A 79 -1.30 11.01 0.25
C LEU A 79 -1.05 12.22 -0.64
N ASN A 80 -1.26 12.02 -1.95
CA ASN A 80 -1.33 13.11 -2.93
C ASN A 80 -2.78 13.36 -3.37
N ASP A 81 -3.06 14.58 -3.85
CA ASP A 81 -4.36 15.05 -4.34
C ASP A 81 -4.31 15.53 -5.81
N GLY A 82 -3.44 14.90 -6.61
CA GLY A 82 -3.34 15.15 -8.04
C GLY A 82 -4.61 14.80 -8.80
N ILE A 83 -4.70 15.18 -10.08
CA ILE A 83 -5.89 14.91 -10.91
C ILE A 83 -6.21 13.41 -10.98
N ALA A 84 -5.18 12.56 -11.05
CA ALA A 84 -5.34 11.11 -11.10
C ALA A 84 -5.65 10.46 -9.74
N ASP A 85 -5.45 11.19 -8.64
CA ASP A 85 -5.77 10.74 -7.28
C ASP A 85 -7.18 11.19 -6.84
N GLY A 86 -7.62 12.34 -7.35
CA GLY A 86 -8.78 13.07 -6.88
C GLY A 86 -8.36 14.21 -5.95
N ARG A 87 -8.80 15.43 -6.26
CA ARG A 87 -8.48 16.63 -5.44
C ARG A 87 -9.15 16.62 -4.07
N ASP A 88 -10.28 15.93 -3.97
CA ASP A 88 -10.94 15.68 -2.70
C ASP A 88 -10.38 14.41 -2.07
N VAL A 89 -9.69 14.58 -0.95
CA VAL A 89 -9.10 13.50 -0.17
C VAL A 89 -9.99 13.03 0.98
N SER A 90 -11.23 13.53 1.08
CA SER A 90 -12.17 13.17 2.13
C SER A 90 -12.38 11.67 2.28
N TRP A 91 -12.19 10.90 1.20
CA TRP A 91 -12.26 9.44 1.20
C TRP A 91 -11.35 8.78 2.24
N VAL A 92 -10.25 9.41 2.67
CA VAL A 92 -9.38 8.82 3.72
C VAL A 92 -10.08 8.72 5.08
N TRP A 93 -11.13 9.52 5.28
CA TRP A 93 -11.98 9.48 6.48
C TRP A 93 -12.97 8.30 6.47
N ASP A 94 -13.31 7.79 5.29
CA ASP A 94 -14.15 6.60 5.12
C ASP A 94 -13.33 5.28 5.16
N ALA A 95 -12.01 5.37 5.22
CA ALA A 95 -11.13 4.20 5.39
C ALA A 95 -10.95 3.86 6.87
N ASP A 96 -10.97 2.56 7.20
CA ASP A 96 -10.99 2.00 8.55
C ASP A 96 -9.58 1.94 9.21
N TRP A 97 -8.87 3.07 9.25
CA TRP A 97 -7.52 3.17 9.83
C TRP A 97 -7.44 2.73 11.30
N GLU A 98 -8.57 2.79 12.01
CA GLU A 98 -8.74 2.31 13.38
C GLU A 98 -8.33 0.83 13.53
N LEU A 99 -8.43 0.04 12.47
CA LEU A 99 -7.99 -1.36 12.46
C LEU A 99 -6.47 -1.50 12.70
N LEU A 100 -5.68 -0.55 12.19
CA LEU A 100 -4.23 -0.59 12.31
C LEU A 100 -3.71 0.20 13.49
N ALA A 101 -4.46 1.18 14.01
CA ALA A 101 -4.03 2.05 15.09
C ALA A 101 -3.34 1.34 16.28
N PRO A 102 -3.87 0.22 16.83
CA PRO A 102 -3.21 -0.48 17.94
C PRO A 102 -1.94 -1.25 17.53
N LEU A 103 -1.73 -1.47 16.24
CA LEU A 103 -0.59 -2.19 15.68
C LEU A 103 0.54 -1.25 15.22
N VAL A 104 0.29 0.06 15.14
CA VAL A 104 1.29 1.02 14.64
C VAL A 104 2.45 1.15 15.63
N ARG A 105 3.65 0.74 15.21
CA ARG A 105 4.91 1.07 15.89
C ARG A 105 5.38 2.47 15.52
N ARG A 106 5.36 2.77 14.22
CA ARG A 106 5.66 4.10 13.66
C ARG A 106 4.88 4.31 12.37
N MET A 107 4.36 5.53 12.20
CA MET A 107 3.66 5.98 11.01
C MET A 107 4.29 7.29 10.52
N THR A 108 4.89 7.27 9.34
CA THR A 108 5.33 8.50 8.66
C THR A 108 4.33 8.85 7.57
N CYS A 109 3.88 10.10 7.54
CA CYS A 109 2.92 10.64 6.56
C CYS A 109 3.62 11.63 5.64
N SER A 110 3.49 11.44 4.33
CA SER A 110 4.10 12.30 3.29
C SER A 110 3.16 12.58 2.13
N GLY A 111 3.63 13.37 1.16
CA GLY A 111 2.88 13.78 -0.02
C GLY A 111 2.21 15.13 0.16
N THR A 112 1.52 15.59 -0.90
CA THR A 112 0.92 16.94 -0.93
C THR A 112 -0.12 17.17 0.17
N ARG A 113 -0.67 16.10 0.75
CA ARG A 113 -1.65 16.12 1.84
C ARG A 113 -1.18 15.34 3.07
N ALA A 114 0.13 15.31 3.32
CA ALA A 114 0.74 14.68 4.49
C ALA A 114 0.07 15.09 5.82
N ALA A 115 -0.21 16.39 6.00
CA ALA A 115 -0.85 16.90 7.20
C ALA A 115 -2.29 16.38 7.40
N GLU A 116 -3.06 16.22 6.31
CA GLU A 116 -4.42 15.66 6.34
C GLU A 116 -4.37 14.18 6.73
N LEU A 117 -3.43 13.43 6.15
CA LEU A 117 -3.22 12.03 6.50
C LEU A 117 -2.84 11.91 7.98
N GLY A 118 -1.86 12.69 8.45
CA GLY A 118 -1.46 12.72 9.85
C GLY A 118 -2.63 13.03 10.79
N LEU A 119 -3.48 14.00 10.44
CA LEU A 119 -4.70 14.30 11.19
C LEU A 119 -5.65 13.10 11.22
N ARG A 120 -5.89 12.46 10.07
CA ARG A 120 -6.75 11.27 9.99
C ARG A 120 -6.25 10.14 10.90
N LEU A 121 -4.94 9.87 10.91
CA LEU A 121 -4.35 8.83 11.75
C LEU A 121 -4.41 9.15 13.24
N LYS A 122 -4.22 10.43 13.61
CA LYS A 122 -4.46 10.88 14.99
C LYS A 122 -5.91 10.61 15.42
N TYR A 123 -6.89 10.88 14.57
CA TYR A 123 -8.30 10.60 14.86
C TYR A 123 -8.62 9.09 14.84
N ALA A 124 -7.86 8.29 14.10
CA ALA A 124 -7.95 6.83 14.14
C ALA A 124 -7.46 6.22 15.47
N GLY A 125 -6.80 7.01 16.32
CA GLY A 125 -6.24 6.56 17.60
C GLY A 125 -4.76 6.18 17.55
N VAL A 126 -4.03 6.52 16.48
CA VAL A 126 -2.56 6.40 16.47
C VAL A 126 -1.97 7.39 17.47
N ASP A 127 -1.07 6.91 18.32
CA ASP A 127 -0.34 7.73 19.27
C ASP A 127 0.45 8.83 18.53
N PRO A 128 0.23 10.13 18.84
CA PRO A 128 0.98 11.23 18.23
C PRO A 128 2.51 11.11 18.36
N GLU A 129 3.03 10.43 19.40
CA GLU A 129 4.48 10.22 19.55
C GLU A 129 5.03 9.21 18.54
N ARG A 130 4.17 8.37 17.96
CA ARG A 130 4.50 7.39 16.91
C ARG A 130 4.24 7.93 15.50
N LEU A 131 3.68 9.14 15.40
CA LEU A 131 3.28 9.77 14.15
C LEU A 131 4.29 10.85 13.74
N SER A 132 4.78 10.75 12.51
CA SER A 132 5.66 11.74 11.87
C SER A 132 4.98 12.28 10.62
N VAL A 133 5.04 13.60 10.40
CA VAL A 133 4.49 14.25 9.21
C VAL A 133 5.63 14.99 8.51
N VAL A 134 5.97 14.55 7.30
CA VAL A 134 7.07 15.06 6.50
C VAL A 134 6.57 15.22 5.07
N GLU A 135 6.33 16.44 4.60
CA GLU A 135 5.68 16.67 3.30
C GLU A 135 6.48 16.11 2.11
N ASP A 136 7.79 16.35 2.09
CA ASP A 136 8.66 15.84 1.02
C ASP A 136 8.76 14.31 1.05
N LEU A 137 8.61 13.70 -0.12
CA LEU A 137 8.60 12.25 -0.27
C LEU A 137 9.95 11.61 0.04
N ALA A 138 11.06 12.25 -0.34
CA ALA A 138 12.40 11.68 -0.12
C ALA A 138 12.77 11.77 1.36
N ASP A 139 12.55 12.93 1.98
CA ASP A 139 12.80 13.13 3.40
C ASP A 139 11.89 12.23 4.26
N GLY A 140 10.62 12.09 3.88
CA GLY A 140 9.67 11.20 4.55
C GLY A 140 10.03 9.73 4.44
N LEU A 141 10.53 9.29 3.27
CA LEU A 141 11.04 7.93 3.11
C LEU A 141 12.28 7.71 3.99
N ASP A 142 13.18 8.69 4.08
CA ASP A 142 14.35 8.62 4.95
C ASP A 142 13.96 8.56 6.43
N ASP A 143 12.98 9.36 6.88
CA ASP A 143 12.42 9.29 8.25
C ASP A 143 11.80 7.92 8.55
N ALA A 144 11.01 7.37 7.61
CA ALA A 144 10.38 6.06 7.76
C ALA A 144 11.43 4.93 7.87
N LEU A 145 12.53 5.04 7.13
CA LEU A 145 13.64 4.08 7.15
C LEU A 145 14.55 4.23 8.37
N ALA A 146 14.64 5.41 8.96
CA ALA A 146 15.58 5.73 10.04
C ALA A 146 15.36 4.92 11.32
N SER A 147 14.19 4.30 11.49
CA SER A 147 13.90 3.47 12.66
C SER A 147 13.24 2.15 12.27
N GLY A 148 13.61 1.08 12.99
CA GLY A 148 13.10 -0.27 12.77
C GLY A 148 14.01 -1.13 11.90
N SER A 149 13.97 -2.45 12.13
CA SER A 149 14.70 -3.46 11.36
C SER A 149 13.76 -4.41 10.61
N GLY A 150 12.45 -4.29 10.83
CA GLY A 150 11.42 -5.10 10.19
C GLY A 150 10.96 -4.56 8.84
N PRO A 151 9.97 -5.22 8.21
CA PRO A 151 9.38 -4.76 6.98
C PRO A 151 8.78 -3.35 7.11
N LEU A 152 8.94 -2.53 6.06
CA LEU A 152 8.28 -1.24 5.93
C LEU A 152 7.10 -1.39 4.96
N TYR A 153 5.89 -1.08 5.41
CA TYR A 153 4.70 -1.12 4.55
C TYR A 153 4.34 0.28 4.07
N VAL A 154 4.42 0.48 2.76
CA VAL A 154 4.16 1.77 2.12
C VAL A 154 2.75 1.77 1.54
N VAL A 155 1.97 2.80 1.86
CA VAL A 155 0.56 2.92 1.44
C VAL A 155 0.37 4.23 0.66
N PRO A 156 0.76 4.27 -0.64
CA PRO A 156 0.69 5.48 -1.45
C PRO A 156 -0.63 5.59 -2.25
N THR A 157 -1.02 6.81 -2.59
CA THR A 157 -1.95 7.07 -3.72
C THR A 157 -1.29 6.86 -5.08
N TYR A 158 -2.01 7.09 -6.18
CA TYR A 158 -1.53 6.73 -7.51
C TYR A 158 -0.34 7.58 -7.96
N THR A 159 -0.42 8.90 -7.88
CA THR A 159 0.72 9.76 -8.27
C THR A 159 1.88 9.61 -7.30
N ALA A 160 1.59 9.45 -6.00
CA ALA A 160 2.57 9.15 -4.97
C ALA A 160 3.34 7.85 -5.27
N LEU A 161 2.66 6.81 -5.77
CA LEU A 161 3.31 5.57 -6.19
C LEU A 161 4.29 5.81 -7.34
N LEU A 162 3.91 6.62 -8.34
CA LEU A 162 4.77 6.92 -9.48
C LEU A 162 6.02 7.71 -9.04
N GLU A 163 5.84 8.71 -8.18
CA GLU A 163 6.92 9.51 -7.61
C GLU A 163 7.87 8.65 -6.76
N LEU A 164 7.30 7.80 -5.89
CA LEU A 164 8.06 6.85 -5.08
C LEU A 164 8.88 5.90 -5.94
N ARG A 165 8.30 5.31 -7.00
CA ARG A 165 9.08 4.44 -7.90
C ARG A 165 10.19 5.20 -8.61
N GLY A 166 9.94 6.44 -9.03
CA GLY A 166 10.98 7.31 -9.59
C GLY A 166 12.13 7.53 -8.60
N LEU A 167 11.80 7.78 -7.32
CA LEU A 167 12.78 7.91 -6.25
C LEU A 167 13.57 6.61 -6.01
N LEU A 168 12.88 5.48 -5.90
CA LEU A 168 13.51 4.16 -5.69
C LEU A 168 14.44 3.79 -6.84
N SER A 169 14.04 4.11 -8.07
CA SER A 169 14.87 3.89 -9.25
C SER A 169 16.14 4.74 -9.22
N ARG A 170 16.04 6.03 -8.88
CA ARG A 170 17.21 6.90 -8.68
C ARG A 170 18.13 6.41 -7.57
N ARG A 171 17.57 5.73 -6.55
CA ARG A 171 18.31 5.11 -5.45
C ARG A 171 18.82 3.69 -5.77
N GLY A 172 18.58 3.17 -6.98
CA GLY A 172 19.03 1.85 -7.42
C GLY A 172 18.27 0.67 -6.81
N ALA A 173 17.13 0.92 -6.14
CA ALA A 173 16.33 -0.10 -5.45
C ALA A 173 15.20 -0.67 -6.31
N ALA A 174 14.92 -0.09 -7.47
CA ALA A 174 13.93 -0.57 -8.43
C ALA A 174 14.41 -0.38 -9.87
N LYS A 175 13.95 -1.22 -10.81
CA LYS A 175 14.22 -1.05 -12.24
C LYS A 175 13.31 0.03 -12.84
N GLU A 176 13.88 0.93 -13.66
CA GLU A 176 13.10 1.84 -14.52
C GLU A 176 12.21 1.03 -15.47
N TYR A 177 10.93 1.38 -15.57
CA TYR A 177 9.96 0.66 -16.40
C TYR A 177 9.40 1.48 -17.56
N TRP A 178 9.99 2.65 -17.85
CA TRP A 178 9.62 3.46 -19.00
C TRP A 178 10.84 3.64 -19.92
N ARG A 179 10.90 2.80 -20.96
CA ARG A 179 11.64 3.04 -22.21
C ARG A 179 10.72 2.72 -23.37
#